data_AF-A0A4S4BFD6-F1
#
_entry.id   AF-A0A4S4BFD6-F1
#
_cell.length_a   1.000
_cell.length_b   1.000
_cell.length_c   1.000
_cell.angle_alpha   90.00
_cell.angle_beta   90.00
_cell.angle_gamma   90.00
#
_symmetry.space_group_name_H-M   'P 1'
#
loop_
_entity.id
_entity.type
_entity.pdbx_description
1 polymer ?
#
loop_
_entity_poly.entity_id
_entity_poly.type
_entity_poly.pdbx_seq_one_letter_code
_entity_poly.pdbx_strand_id
1 'polypeptide(L)'
;MLRQTLILTGLGLAMWAVSLLFFLLFGDWLLVSTEDAGFGASLFLLEALTVLVLIGISLVVRLRLFRQPGSATRLGYLSTAIGLLLNTFVLWNRDSVFSKFDAGQHQAFSVWMTLAYAFFLIVPAITDRLIRSKPEPAVSAEAALEGYDEAAEPAE
;
A
#
# COMPACT_ATOMS: atom_id res chain seq x y z
N MET A 1 -19.07 6.66 4.07
CA MET A 1 -18.34 6.23 2.84
C MET A 1 -17.53 7.37 2.22
N LEU A 2 -18.14 8.51 1.85
CA LEU A 2 -17.42 9.64 1.22
C LEU A 2 -16.24 10.20 2.04
N ARG A 3 -16.42 10.41 3.36
CA ARG A 3 -15.34 10.89 4.26
C ARG A 3 -14.14 9.94 4.32
N GLN A 4 -14.39 8.63 4.31
CA GLN A 4 -13.35 7.62 4.36
C GLN A 4 -12.56 7.59 3.05
N THR A 5 -13.24 7.66 1.90
CA THR A 5 -12.58 7.78 0.60
C THR A 5 -11.72 9.04 0.54
N LEU A 6 -12.21 10.20 0.99
CA LEU A 6 -11.43 11.45 1.04
C LEU A 6 -10.16 11.32 1.88
N ILE A 7 -10.23 10.69 3.06
CA ILE A 7 -9.06 10.47 3.92
C ILE A 7 -8.06 9.52 3.25
N LEU A 8 -8.53 8.43 2.63
CA LEU A 8 -7.67 7.48 1.93
C LEU A 8 -6.99 8.10 0.71
N THR A 9 -7.72 8.88 -0.09
CA THR A 9 -7.19 9.66 -1.21
C THR A 9 -6.13 10.65 -0.73
N GLY A 10 -6.42 11.42 0.33
CA GLY A 10 -5.50 12.39 0.90
C GLY A 10 -4.23 11.73 1.43
N LEU A 11 -4.35 10.57 2.06
CA LEU A 11 -3.21 9.79 2.53
C LEU A 11 -2.35 9.27 1.37
N GLY A 12 -2.97 8.75 0.31
CA GLY A 12 -2.27 8.33 -0.89
C GLY A 12 -1.50 9.47 -1.57
N LEU A 13 -2.13 10.64 -1.67
CA LEU A 13 -1.49 11.85 -2.20
C LEU A 13 -0.32 12.30 -1.32
N ALA A 14 -0.48 12.28 0.00
CA ALA A 14 0.58 12.62 0.94
C ALA A 14 1.76 11.63 0.82
N MET A 15 1.48 10.33 0.72
CA MET A 15 2.51 9.32 0.51
C MET A 15 3.28 9.53 -0.80
N TRP A 16 2.57 9.84 -1.89
CA TRP A 16 3.20 10.18 -3.15
C TRP A 16 4.11 11.42 -3.00
N ALA A 17 3.62 12.49 -2.39
CA ALA A 17 4.37 13.73 -2.23
C ALA A 17 5.61 13.55 -1.35
N VAL A 18 5.50 12.79 -0.25
CA VAL A 18 6.62 12.45 0.63
C VAL A 18 7.66 11.61 -0.10
N SER A 19 7.22 10.63 -0.90
CA SER A 19 8.13 9.81 -1.70
C SER A 19 8.86 10.64 -2.75
N LEU A 20 8.14 11.51 -3.48
CA LEU A 20 8.74 12.43 -4.44
C LEU A 20 9.78 13.34 -3.77
N LEU A 21 9.43 13.93 -2.62
CA LEU A 21 10.34 14.78 -1.85
C LEU A 21 11.59 14.02 -1.38
N PHE A 22 11.43 12.77 -0.96
CA PHE A 22 12.55 11.92 -0.59
C PHE A 22 13.54 11.75 -1.75
N PHE A 23 13.07 11.50 -2.98
CA PHE A 23 13.94 11.43 -4.15
C PHE A 23 14.51 12.78 -4.57
N LEU A 24 13.79 13.88 -4.36
CA LEU A 24 14.34 15.22 -4.61
C LEU A 24 15.51 15.55 -3.68
N LEU A 25 15.47 15.08 -2.44
CA LEU A 25 16.49 15.36 -1.43
C LEU A 25 17.66 14.37 -1.47
N PHE A 26 17.37 13.08 -1.63
CA PHE A 26 18.35 12.00 -1.47
C PHE A 26 18.56 11.17 -2.75
N GLY A 27 17.79 11.41 -3.80
CA GLY A 27 17.78 10.56 -4.98
C GLY A 27 19.11 10.50 -5.70
N ASP A 28 19.86 11.60 -5.78
CA ASP A 28 21.18 11.64 -6.43
C ASP A 28 22.21 10.71 -5.76
N TRP A 29 22.08 10.51 -4.44
CA TRP A 29 22.96 9.62 -3.69
C TRP A 29 22.45 8.17 -3.66
N LEU A 30 21.13 7.99 -3.74
CA LEU A 30 20.47 6.70 -3.52
C LEU A 30 20.17 5.95 -4.82
N LEU A 31 19.98 6.67 -5.93
CA LEU A 31 19.84 6.10 -7.26
C LEU A 31 21.20 6.11 -7.91
N VAL A 32 21.78 4.92 -8.01
CA VAL A 32 22.97 4.66 -8.82
C VAL A 32 22.51 4.49 -10.28
N SER A 33 23.30 4.99 -11.22
CA SER A 33 22.99 4.88 -12.65
C SER A 33 22.88 3.42 -13.08
N THR A 34 22.02 3.11 -14.06
CA THR A 34 21.82 1.74 -14.55
C THR A 34 23.06 1.10 -15.17
N GLU A 35 24.04 1.91 -15.55
CA GLU A 35 25.30 1.47 -16.16
C GLU A 35 26.36 1.11 -15.11
N ASP A 36 26.16 1.52 -13.85
CA ASP A 36 27.11 1.28 -12.77
C ASP A 36 26.92 -0.12 -12.15
N ALA A 37 28.04 -0.75 -11.76
CA ALA A 37 28.04 -2.05 -11.10
C ALA A 37 27.26 -2.08 -9.77
N GLY A 38 27.07 -0.91 -9.13
CA GLY A 38 26.33 -0.76 -7.87
C GLY A 38 24.81 -0.70 -8.02
N PHE A 39 24.28 -0.61 -9.24
CA PHE A 39 22.85 -0.42 -9.50
C PHE A 39 21.98 -1.46 -8.80
N GLY A 40 22.30 -2.75 -8.95
CA GLY A 40 21.50 -3.83 -8.38
C GLY A 40 21.42 -3.80 -6.85
N ALA A 41 22.53 -3.47 -6.19
CA ALA A 41 22.57 -3.34 -4.73
C ALA A 41 21.77 -2.13 -4.25
N SER A 42 21.89 -1.00 -4.95
CA SER A 42 21.13 0.22 -4.65
C SER A 42 19.63 0.00 -4.81
N LEU A 43 19.23 -0.62 -5.92
CA LEU A 43 17.84 -0.96 -6.21
C LEU A 43 17.30 -1.92 -5.14
N PHE A 44 18.02 -2.99 -4.81
CA PHE A 44 17.59 -3.94 -3.77
C PHE A 44 17.42 -3.28 -2.39
N LEU A 45 18.34 -2.40 -2.00
CA LEU A 45 18.24 -1.66 -0.74
C LEU A 45 16.99 -0.75 -0.73
N LEU A 46 16.73 -0.08 -1.85
CA LEU A 46 15.59 0.81 -2.02
C LEU A 46 14.26 0.06 -2.02
N GLU A 47 14.20 -1.10 -2.68
CA GLU A 47 13.06 -2.01 -2.65
C GLU A 47 12.80 -2.52 -1.22
N ALA A 48 13.85 -2.99 -0.52
CA ALA A 48 13.74 -3.47 0.85
C ALA A 48 13.20 -2.39 1.79
N LEU A 49 13.70 -1.16 1.66
CA LEU A 49 13.18 0.01 2.39
C LEU A 49 11.72 0.30 2.03
N THR A 50 11.36 0.22 0.75
CA THR A 50 9.99 0.45 0.27
C THR A 50 9.03 -0.57 0.89
N VAL A 51 9.36 -1.86 0.86
CA VAL A 51 8.56 -2.92 1.48
C VAL A 51 8.43 -2.70 2.98
N LEU A 52 9.53 -2.36 3.67
CA LEU A 52 9.51 -2.10 5.11
C LEU A 52 8.56 -0.94 5.47
N VAL A 53 8.62 0.16 4.73
CA VAL A 53 7.74 1.33 4.91
C VAL A 53 6.28 0.94 4.62
N LEU A 54 6.02 0.17 3.57
CA LEU A 54 4.67 -0.28 3.22
C LEU A 54 4.06 -1.18 4.28
N ILE A 55 4.85 -2.09 4.87
CA ILE A 55 4.41 -2.91 6.00
C ILE A 55 4.06 -2.00 7.18
N GLY A 56 4.95 -1.07 7.54
CA GLY A 56 4.73 -0.12 8.64
C GLY A 56 3.43 0.67 8.47
N ILE A 57 3.20 1.24 7.29
CA ILE A 57 2.00 2.02 6.99
C ILE A 57 0.76 1.14 6.95
N SER A 58 0.83 -0.05 6.35
CA SER A 58 -0.29 -1.00 6.31
C SER A 58 -0.72 -1.40 7.73
N LEU A 59 0.24 -1.61 8.63
CA LEU A 59 -0.03 -1.87 10.05
C LEU A 59 -0.65 -0.66 10.75
N VAL A 60 -0.11 0.55 10.57
CA VAL A 60 -0.66 1.78 11.17
C VAL A 60 -2.09 2.03 10.71
N VAL A 61 -2.38 1.87 9.42
CA VAL A 61 -3.72 2.07 8.86
C VAL A 61 -4.70 1.05 9.44
N ARG A 62 -4.31 -0.22 9.53
CA ARG A 62 -5.18 -1.28 10.04
C ARG A 62 -5.38 -1.24 11.55
N LEU A 63 -4.32 -0.97 12.32
CA LEU A 63 -4.36 -0.98 13.79
C LEU A 63 -4.91 0.33 14.36
N ARG A 64 -4.61 1.48 13.72
CA ARG A 64 -4.86 2.81 14.28
C ARG A 64 -5.95 3.60 13.58
N LEU A 65 -6.18 3.39 12.28
CA LEU A 65 -7.05 4.27 11.49
C LEU A 65 -8.42 3.66 11.18
N PHE A 66 -8.47 2.40 10.69
CA PHE A 66 -9.74 1.73 10.38
C PHE A 66 -9.66 0.22 10.69
N ARG A 67 -10.38 -0.23 11.74
CA ARG A 67 -10.54 -1.66 12.13
C ARG A 67 -11.43 -2.47 11.18
N GLN A 68 -11.68 -1.98 9.97
CA GLN A 68 -12.53 -2.65 8.99
C GLN A 68 -11.70 -3.52 8.03
N PRO A 69 -12.15 -4.75 7.72
CA PRO A 69 -11.50 -5.60 6.73
C PRO A 69 -11.50 -4.92 5.35
N GLY A 70 -10.38 -4.98 4.63
CA GLY A 70 -10.27 -4.44 3.26
C GLY A 70 -9.86 -2.97 3.15
N SER A 71 -9.69 -2.23 4.26
CA SER A 71 -9.34 -0.81 4.19
C SER A 71 -7.92 -0.56 3.69
N ALA A 72 -6.96 -1.45 4.01
CA ALA A 72 -5.57 -1.35 3.55
C ALA A 72 -5.45 -1.64 2.04
N THR A 73 -6.20 -2.63 1.53
CA THR A 73 -6.23 -2.95 0.10
C THR A 73 -6.82 -1.80 -0.72
N ARG A 74 -7.91 -1.18 -0.26
CA ARG A 74 -8.51 0.00 -0.91
C ARG A 74 -7.56 1.20 -0.92
N LEU A 75 -6.81 1.41 0.16
CA LEU A 75 -5.75 2.42 0.20
C LEU A 75 -4.70 2.14 -0.88
N GLY A 76 -4.21 0.91 -0.96
CA GLY A 76 -3.21 0.49 -1.95
C GLY A 76 -3.66 0.80 -3.37
N TYR A 77 -4.85 0.35 -3.76
CA TYR A 77 -5.40 0.61 -5.09
C TYR A 77 -5.56 2.10 -5.41
N LEU A 78 -6.16 2.87 -4.50
CA LEU A 78 -6.45 4.28 -4.75
C LEU A 78 -5.17 5.12 -4.81
N SER A 79 -4.23 4.82 -3.92
CA SER A 79 -2.92 5.48 -3.90
C SER A 79 -2.10 5.14 -5.13
N THR A 80 -2.13 3.89 -5.60
CA THR A 80 -1.48 3.48 -6.86
C THR A 80 -2.06 4.21 -8.06
N ALA A 81 -3.39 4.30 -8.16
CA ALA A 81 -4.04 5.00 -9.28
C ALA A 81 -3.65 6.48 -9.33
N ILE A 82 -3.70 7.18 -8.19
CA ILE A 82 -3.33 8.60 -8.09
C ILE A 82 -1.83 8.78 -8.33
N GLY A 83 -1.01 7.95 -7.69
CA GLY A 83 0.43 8.04 -7.77
C GLY A 83 0.97 7.78 -9.18
N LEU A 84 0.41 6.82 -9.92
CA LEU A 84 0.78 6.57 -11.31
C LEU A 84 0.42 7.74 -12.23
N LEU A 85 -0.76 8.33 -12.04
CA LEU A 85 -1.17 9.52 -12.80
C LEU A 85 -0.20 10.69 -12.55
N LEU A 86 0.13 10.95 -11.30
CA LEU A 86 1.07 12.02 -10.96
C LEU A 86 2.49 11.72 -11.41
N ASN A 87 2.95 10.47 -11.30
CA ASN A 87 4.26 10.06 -11.79
C ASN A 87 4.37 10.12 -13.31
N THR A 88 3.27 10.04 -14.05
CA THR A 88 3.28 10.31 -15.49
C THR A 88 3.74 11.74 -15.77
N PHE A 89 3.23 12.72 -15.01
CA PHE A 89 3.67 14.12 -15.13
C PHE A 89 5.11 14.33 -14.67
N VAL A 90 5.53 13.63 -13.61
CA VAL A 90 6.92 13.66 -13.12
C VAL A 90 7.87 13.12 -14.18
N LEU A 91 7.56 11.99 -14.79
CA LEU A 91 8.38 11.38 -15.84
C LEU A 91 8.39 12.21 -17.13
N TRP A 92 7.26 12.82 -17.49
CA TRP A 92 7.19 13.76 -18.62
C TRP A 92 8.14 14.94 -18.41
N ASN A 93 8.18 15.50 -17.19
CA ASN A 93 8.99 16.67 -16.85
C ASN A 93 10.24 16.30 -16.05
N ARG A 94 10.80 15.10 -16.29
CA ARG A 94 11.83 14.50 -15.43
C ARG A 94 13.05 15.39 -15.23
N ASP A 95 13.51 16.08 -16.27
CA ASP A 95 14.69 16.93 -16.21
C ASP A 95 14.43 18.21 -15.40
N SER A 96 13.17 18.67 -15.34
CA SER A 96 12.77 19.82 -14.52
C SER A 96 12.53 19.44 -13.07
N VAL A 97 11.94 18.26 -12.82
CA VAL A 97 11.65 17.77 -11.47
C VAL A 97 12.94 17.31 -10.78
N PHE A 98 13.71 16.45 -11.45
CA PHE A 98 14.98 15.91 -10.93
C PHE A 98 16.16 16.48 -11.72
N SER A 99 16.39 17.79 -11.62
CA SER A 99 17.46 18.49 -12.34
C SER A 99 18.89 18.02 -12.03
N LYS A 100 19.06 17.26 -10.95
CA LYS A 100 20.35 16.68 -10.56
C LYS A 100 20.60 15.30 -11.15
N PHE A 101 19.56 14.64 -11.66
CA PHE A 101 19.70 13.26 -12.12
C PHE A 101 20.37 13.21 -13.49
N ASP A 102 21.22 12.22 -13.68
CA ASP A 102 21.66 11.82 -15.02
C ASP A 102 20.61 10.91 -15.72
N ALA A 103 20.86 10.62 -17.00
CA ALA A 103 19.97 9.80 -17.82
C ALA A 103 19.74 8.37 -17.24
N GLY A 104 20.79 7.77 -16.68
CA GLY A 104 20.72 6.44 -16.06
C GLY A 104 20.03 6.48 -14.70
N GLN A 105 20.15 7.56 -13.92
CA GLN A 105 19.39 7.77 -12.68
C GLN A 105 17.89 7.96 -12.95
N HIS A 106 17.52 8.66 -14.03
CA HIS A 106 16.11 8.73 -14.46
C HIS A 106 15.56 7.36 -14.84
N GLN A 107 16.36 6.51 -15.50
CA GLN A 107 15.99 5.15 -15.82
C GLN A 107 15.88 4.30 -14.55
N ALA A 108 16.85 4.39 -13.63
CA ALA A 108 16.84 3.72 -12.35
C ALA A 108 15.59 4.07 -11.51
N PHE A 109 15.22 5.35 -11.50
CA PHE A 109 14.01 5.82 -10.81
C PHE A 109 12.74 5.20 -11.42
N SER A 110 12.70 5.09 -12.75
CA SER A 110 11.57 4.46 -13.46
C SER A 110 11.46 2.97 -13.12
N VAL A 111 12.59 2.25 -13.07
CA VAL A 111 12.65 0.84 -12.68
C VAL A 111 12.14 0.66 -11.24
N TRP A 112 12.70 1.39 -10.29
CA TRP A 112 12.24 1.37 -8.90
C TRP A 112 10.74 1.69 -8.80
N MET A 113 10.27 2.73 -9.50
CA MET A 113 8.87 3.15 -9.45
C MET A 113 7.91 2.04 -9.87
N THR A 114 8.24 1.27 -10.91
CA THR A 114 7.40 0.14 -11.36
C THR A 114 7.28 -0.96 -10.31
N LEU A 115 8.40 -1.33 -9.68
CA LEU A 115 8.43 -2.32 -8.61
C LEU A 115 7.74 -1.81 -7.34
N ALA A 116 7.98 -0.55 -6.96
CA ALA A 116 7.37 0.09 -5.82
C ALA A 116 5.84 0.06 -5.90
N TYR A 117 5.24 0.37 -7.06
CA TYR A 117 3.78 0.28 -7.22
C TYR A 117 3.26 -1.16 -7.24
N ALA A 118 4.03 -2.12 -7.75
CA ALA A 118 3.67 -3.54 -7.62
C ALA A 118 3.58 -3.93 -6.13
N PHE A 119 4.56 -3.54 -5.32
CA PHE A 119 4.53 -3.75 -3.87
C PHE A 119 3.43 -2.96 -3.18
N PHE A 120 3.12 -1.75 -3.65
CA PHE A 120 2.02 -0.93 -3.13
C PHE A 120 0.65 -1.61 -3.29
N LEU A 121 0.49 -2.47 -4.29
CA LEU A 121 -0.71 -3.29 -4.47
C LEU A 121 -0.65 -4.58 -3.64
N ILE A 122 0.50 -5.26 -3.65
CA ILE A 122 0.64 -6.61 -3.07
C ILE A 122 0.72 -6.57 -1.54
N VAL A 123 1.57 -5.69 -0.97
CA VAL A 123 1.87 -5.67 0.47
C VAL A 123 0.63 -5.35 1.31
N PRO A 124 -0.20 -4.33 1.00
CA PRO A 124 -1.41 -4.06 1.77
C PRO A 124 -2.42 -5.20 1.66
N ALA A 125 -2.53 -5.85 0.49
CA ALA A 125 -3.44 -6.98 0.28
C ALA A 125 -3.03 -8.21 1.11
N ILE A 126 -1.74 -8.54 1.14
CA ILE A 126 -1.20 -9.63 1.99
C ILE A 126 -1.41 -9.28 3.46
N THR A 127 -1.09 -8.06 3.87
CA THR A 127 -1.23 -7.60 5.26
C THR A 127 -2.68 -7.70 5.72
N ASP A 128 -3.63 -7.28 4.87
CA ASP A 128 -5.06 -7.36 5.15
C ASP A 128 -5.54 -8.82 5.30
N ARG A 129 -5.07 -9.72 4.43
CA ARG A 129 -5.40 -11.16 4.51
C ARG A 129 -4.77 -11.84 5.72
N LEU A 130 -3.55 -11.46 6.11
CA LEU A 130 -2.80 -12.13 7.18
C LEU A 130 -3.39 -11.88 8.56
N ILE A 131 -3.84 -10.65 8.84
CA ILE A 131 -4.45 -10.29 10.13
C ILE A 131 -5.99 -10.40 10.09
N ARG A 132 -6.53 -11.31 9.26
CA ARG A 132 -7.94 -11.70 9.30
C ARG A 132 -8.25 -12.17 10.72
N SER A 133 -9.03 -11.35 11.43
CA SER A 133 -9.56 -11.65 12.75
C SER A 133 -10.19 -13.04 12.74
N LYS A 134 -9.90 -13.80 13.80
CA LYS A 134 -10.54 -15.06 14.20
C LYS A 134 -11.99 -15.08 13.69
N PRO A 135 -12.43 -16.15 12.99
CA PRO A 135 -13.83 -16.25 12.59
C PRO A 135 -14.68 -16.02 13.83
N GLU A 136 -15.60 -15.06 13.73
CA GLU A 136 -16.63 -14.83 14.73
C GLU A 136 -17.26 -16.21 15.01
N PRO A 137 -17.21 -16.72 16.26
CA PRO A 137 -17.79 -18.02 16.55
C PRO A 137 -19.24 -17.97 16.12
N ALA A 138 -19.69 -19.02 15.44
CA ALA A 138 -21.01 -19.17 14.87
C ALA A 138 -22.10 -19.18 15.96
N VAL A 139 -22.37 -18.03 16.59
CA VAL A 139 -23.43 -17.89 17.60
C VAL A 139 -24.83 -17.95 16.97
N SER A 140 -24.94 -17.99 15.63
CA SER A 140 -26.24 -18.06 14.95
C SER A 140 -26.68 -19.45 14.49
N ALA A 141 -25.87 -20.50 14.70
CA ALA A 141 -26.23 -21.86 14.27
C ALA A 141 -26.73 -22.73 15.43
N GLU A 142 -26.09 -22.67 16.60
CA GLU A 142 -26.52 -23.43 17.79
C GLU A 142 -27.77 -22.82 18.45
N ALA A 143 -27.85 -21.48 18.57
CA ALA A 143 -29.03 -20.81 19.12
C ALA A 143 -30.30 -20.94 18.24
N ALA A 144 -30.13 -21.25 16.94
CA ALA A 144 -31.24 -21.51 16.04
C ALA A 144 -31.77 -22.95 16.12
N LEU A 145 -30.99 -23.88 16.68
CA LEU A 145 -31.37 -25.28 16.86
C LEU A 145 -31.99 -25.53 18.24
N GLU A 146 -31.57 -24.80 19.28
CA GLU A 146 -32.22 -24.88 20.61
C GLU A 146 -33.67 -24.37 20.61
N GLY A 147 -34.02 -23.42 19.73
CA GLY A 147 -35.39 -22.91 19.63
C GLY A 147 -36.39 -23.84 18.91
N TYR A 148 -35.92 -24.93 18.30
CA TYR A 148 -36.77 -25.88 17.58
C TYR A 148 -37.20 -27.08 18.45
N ASP A 149 -36.44 -27.43 19.49
CA ASP A 149 -36.74 -28.59 20.34
C ASP A 149 -37.81 -28.30 21.40
N GLU A 150 -37.95 -27.05 21.84
CA GLU A 150 -38.91 -26.66 22.89
C GLU A 150 -40.36 -26.49 22.39
N ALA A 151 -40.58 -26.52 21.07
CA ALA A 151 -41.91 -26.34 20.45
C ALA A 151 -42.64 -27.66 20.14
N ALA A 152 -42.09 -28.82 20.51
CA ALA A 152 -42.55 -30.13 20.06
C ALA A 152 -43.15 -31.05 21.15
N GLU A 153 -43.45 -30.55 22.36
CA GLU A 153 -44.25 -31.28 23.35
C GLU A 153 -45.73 -30.84 23.32
N PRO A 154 -46.65 -31.62 22.72
CA PRO A 154 -48.07 -31.45 22.98
C PRO A 154 -48.41 -32.00 24.37
N ALA A 155 -48.89 -31.12 25.25
CA ALA A 155 -49.47 -31.48 26.54
C ALA A 155 -50.68 -32.42 26.35
N GLU A 156 -50.72 -33.44 27.21
CA GLU A 156 -51.69 -34.56 27.29
C GLU A 156 -53.18 -34.16 27.26
#